data_AF-A0A8S9XN61-F1
#
_entry.id   AF-A0A8S9XN61-F1
#
_cell.length_a   1.000
_cell.length_b   1.000
_cell.length_c   1.000
_cell.angle_alpha   90.00
_cell.angle_beta   90.00
_cell.angle_gamma   90.00
#
_symmetry.space_group_name_H-M   'P 1'
#
loop_
_entity.id
_entity.type
_entity.pdbx_description
1 polymer ?
#
loop_
_entity_poly.entity_id
_entity_poly.type
_entity_poly.pdbx_seq_one_letter_code
_entity_poly.pdbx_strand_id
1 'polypeptide(L)'
;MNPFNLDPIQMDFELLRLGLPITDDPNVKARRLNLGILLGNPAVRIEVDAEEEYEYCAGLLEGIKAEAASIKAKTRSTKVVRLETKILHIIHRLENAKLAGGVDSQKIGSLVEEARGVTKEIEVGLMMRLNPENASESELSDSENPRIVVPKSPKTPLRNSGQAAGAGPDRKYVPVYKWGIKKFDGSGTQDALDFIRLVEEKSRSRFVPSNLLLEESADLFEGRALVWHREAFKRVETWAELVKEFKIAFKVHAADGMVRDQIRNTKQGDEESIDMFLSIMLDKYDRLERPLQEVDKLEEILKNLNPFLKDQLYSQQIGSIEHLRKLARKAEAGRLRMNGEVTKSTKESSRHRDIAIMDAAAPRASMEESSNRGFHRNGSGMVCFNCKKRGHGFRECREEKRTFCFRCGTDNVTAWNCVNCNPAKNS
;
A
#
# COMPACT_ATOMS: atom_id res chain seq x y z
N MET A 1 8.84 -7.83 -18.61
CA MET A 1 7.78 -8.85 -18.35
C MET A 1 7.36 -8.75 -16.90
N ASN A 2 6.06 -8.74 -16.58
CA ASN A 2 5.56 -8.91 -15.21
C ASN A 2 4.94 -10.31 -15.05
N PRO A 3 5.61 -11.27 -14.38
CA PRO A 3 5.14 -12.66 -14.25
C PRO A 3 3.75 -12.85 -13.66
N PHE A 4 3.27 -11.92 -12.83
CA PHE A 4 1.95 -12.00 -12.21
C PHE A 4 0.78 -11.80 -13.19
N ASN A 5 1.08 -11.38 -14.43
CA ASN A 5 0.10 -11.22 -15.51
C ASN A 5 0.00 -12.45 -16.43
N LEU A 6 0.80 -13.49 -16.17
CA LEU A 6 0.81 -14.74 -16.92
C LEU A 6 -0.05 -15.79 -16.21
N ASP A 7 -0.70 -16.67 -16.98
CA ASP A 7 -1.37 -17.83 -16.42
C ASP A 7 -0.35 -18.91 -15.98
N PRO A 8 -0.76 -19.92 -15.18
CA PRO A 8 0.16 -20.94 -14.69
C PRO A 8 0.92 -21.72 -15.76
N ILE A 9 0.32 -21.95 -16.93
CA ILE A 9 0.94 -22.70 -18.04
C ILE A 9 1.97 -21.82 -18.74
N GLN A 10 1.65 -20.54 -18.95
CA GLN A 10 2.57 -19.54 -19.49
C GLN A 10 3.79 -19.37 -18.57
N MET A 11 3.58 -19.34 -17.25
CA MET A 11 4.67 -19.27 -16.28
C MET A 11 5.57 -20.51 -16.32
N ASP A 12 5.01 -21.71 -16.52
CA ASP A 12 5.79 -22.94 -16.62
C ASP A 12 6.75 -22.91 -17.81
N PHE A 13 6.26 -22.47 -18.96
CA PHE A 13 7.11 -22.29 -20.13
C PHE A 13 8.27 -21.32 -19.86
N GLU A 14 7.98 -20.15 -19.29
CA GLU A 14 9.02 -19.15 -19.01
C GLU A 14 10.02 -19.62 -17.94
N LEU A 15 9.57 -20.39 -16.94
CA LEU A 15 10.46 -21.01 -15.95
C LEU A 15 11.39 -22.03 -16.61
N LEU A 16 10.86 -22.93 -17.43
CA LEU A 16 11.65 -23.91 -18.17
C LEU A 16 12.66 -23.22 -19.09
N ARG A 17 12.25 -22.12 -19.74
CA ARG A 17 13.11 -21.34 -20.63
C ARG A 17 14.27 -20.72 -19.86
N LEU A 18 14.11 -20.39 -18.59
CA LEU A 18 15.21 -19.88 -17.75
C LEU A 18 15.94 -20.97 -16.96
N GLY A 19 15.68 -22.25 -17.24
CA GLY A 19 16.28 -23.39 -16.55
C GLY A 19 15.86 -23.50 -15.09
N LEU A 20 14.68 -22.99 -14.73
CA LEU A 20 14.18 -22.93 -13.36
C LEU A 20 13.16 -24.05 -13.08
N PRO A 21 13.12 -24.58 -11.86
CA PRO A 21 12.19 -25.64 -11.50
C PRO A 21 10.75 -25.12 -11.43
N ILE A 22 9.83 -25.92 -12.01
CA ILE A 22 8.39 -25.75 -11.88
C ILE A 22 7.94 -26.19 -10.47
N THR A 23 6.94 -25.50 -9.92
CA THR A 23 6.27 -25.85 -8.65
C THR A 23 4.78 -25.62 -8.77
N ASP A 24 3.95 -26.38 -8.06
CA ASP A 24 2.49 -26.30 -8.23
C ASP A 24 1.86 -24.96 -7.79
N ASP A 25 2.48 -24.23 -6.87
CA ASP A 25 1.97 -22.94 -6.38
C ASP A 25 2.21 -21.80 -7.40
N PRO A 26 1.14 -21.18 -7.96
CA PRO A 26 1.25 -20.11 -8.95
C PRO A 26 1.98 -18.85 -8.45
N ASN A 27 1.84 -18.50 -7.17
CA ASN A 27 2.54 -17.36 -6.60
C ASN A 27 4.04 -17.62 -6.50
N VAL A 28 4.42 -18.86 -6.18
CA VAL A 28 5.81 -19.29 -6.15
C VAL A 28 6.38 -19.30 -7.57
N LYS A 29 5.64 -19.78 -8.57
CA LYS A 29 6.02 -19.70 -10.00
C LYS A 29 6.33 -18.26 -10.41
N ALA A 30 5.40 -17.33 -10.16
CA ALA A 30 5.56 -15.92 -10.52
C ALA A 30 6.77 -15.26 -9.86
N ARG A 31 6.97 -15.49 -8.56
CA ARG A 31 8.12 -14.95 -7.81
C ARG A 31 9.44 -15.53 -8.28
N ARG A 32 9.50 -16.84 -8.53
CA ARG A 32 10.71 -17.51 -9.03
C ARG A 32 11.06 -17.02 -10.44
N LEU A 33 10.08 -16.89 -11.32
CA LEU A 33 10.27 -16.35 -12.65
C LEU A 33 10.79 -14.90 -12.59
N ASN A 34 10.20 -14.07 -11.72
CA ASN A 34 10.64 -12.69 -11.53
C ASN A 34 12.10 -12.62 -11.04
N LEU A 35 12.48 -13.49 -10.10
CA LEU A 35 13.86 -13.57 -9.62
C LEU A 35 14.81 -14.02 -10.74
N GLY A 36 14.43 -15.03 -11.54
CA GLY A 36 15.22 -15.49 -12.68
C GLY A 36 15.49 -14.41 -13.72
N ILE A 37 14.48 -13.60 -14.02
CA ILE A 37 14.60 -12.44 -14.93
C ILE A 37 15.58 -11.41 -14.34
N LEU A 38 15.45 -11.08 -13.04
CA LEU A 38 16.32 -10.11 -12.37
C LEU A 38 17.77 -10.57 -12.26
N LEU A 39 18.00 -11.87 -12.13
CA LEU A 39 19.34 -12.46 -12.12
C LEU A 39 19.95 -12.61 -13.52
N GLY A 40 19.17 -12.32 -14.57
CA GLY A 40 19.64 -12.43 -15.95
C GLY A 40 19.96 -13.86 -16.36
N ASN A 41 19.19 -14.85 -15.87
CA ASN A 41 19.39 -16.25 -16.23
C ASN A 41 19.37 -16.43 -17.75
N PRO A 42 20.30 -17.21 -18.33
CA PRO A 42 20.32 -17.45 -19.77
C PRO A 42 19.09 -18.26 -20.21
N ALA A 43 18.59 -17.95 -21.40
CA ALA A 43 17.50 -18.71 -22.00
C ALA A 43 18.02 -20.05 -22.53
N VAL A 44 17.30 -21.13 -22.23
CA VAL A 44 17.52 -22.50 -22.66
C VAL A 44 16.42 -22.87 -23.66
N ARG A 45 16.79 -23.63 -24.69
CA ARG A 45 15.84 -24.16 -25.66
C ARG A 45 14.96 -25.23 -25.00
N ILE A 46 13.65 -25.12 -25.21
CA ILE A 46 12.67 -26.11 -24.80
C ILE A 46 12.26 -26.92 -26.03
N GLU A 47 12.17 -28.24 -25.90
CA GLU A 47 11.62 -29.10 -26.94
C GLU A 47 10.10 -28.93 -26.98
N VAL A 48 9.57 -28.53 -28.14
CA VAL A 48 8.16 -28.24 -28.37
C VAL A 48 7.80 -28.62 -29.81
N ASP A 49 6.53 -28.93 -30.05
CA ASP A 49 5.99 -29.09 -31.40
C ASP A 49 5.79 -27.71 -32.04
N ALA A 50 6.49 -27.45 -33.15
CA ALA A 50 6.49 -26.13 -33.77
C ALA A 50 5.11 -25.74 -34.36
N GLU A 51 4.29 -26.70 -34.77
CA GLU A 51 2.98 -26.46 -35.37
C GLU A 51 1.93 -26.13 -34.31
N GLU A 52 1.90 -26.91 -33.22
CA GLU A 52 1.04 -26.64 -32.07
C GLU A 52 1.37 -25.28 -31.42
N GLU A 53 2.66 -24.97 -31.26
CA GLU A 53 3.13 -23.69 -30.73
C GLU A 53 2.71 -22.51 -31.61
N TYR A 54 2.80 -22.67 -32.94
CA TYR A 54 2.39 -21.65 -33.89
C TYR A 54 0.89 -21.37 -33.77
N GLU A 55 0.05 -22.41 -33.76
CA GLU A 55 -1.41 -22.27 -33.66
C GLU A 55 -1.81 -21.63 -32.33
N TYR A 56 -1.23 -22.08 -31.22
CA TYR A 56 -1.47 -21.51 -29.90
C TYR A 56 -1.10 -20.02 -29.83
N CYS A 57 0.09 -19.67 -30.30
CA CYS A 57 0.58 -18.29 -30.30
C CYS A 57 -0.23 -17.38 -31.24
N ALA A 58 -0.61 -17.87 -32.41
CA ALA A 58 -1.46 -17.14 -33.34
C ALA A 58 -2.83 -16.82 -32.72
N GLY A 59 -3.47 -17.81 -32.09
CA GLY A 59 -4.74 -17.62 -31.39
C GLY A 59 -4.66 -16.60 -30.25
N LEU A 60 -3.60 -16.67 -29.43
CA LEU A 60 -3.39 -15.68 -28.37
C LEU A 60 -3.14 -14.28 -28.92
N LEU A 61 -2.36 -14.17 -30.00
CA LEU A 61 -2.02 -12.88 -30.59
C LEU A 61 -3.25 -12.18 -31.17
N GLU A 62 -4.17 -12.91 -31.82
CA GLU A 62 -5.45 -12.35 -32.29
C GLU A 62 -6.28 -11.74 -31.15
N GLY A 63 -6.37 -12.44 -30.02
CA GLY A 63 -7.04 -11.91 -28.83
C GLY A 63 -6.38 -10.63 -28.31
N ILE A 64 -5.05 -10.62 -28.27
CA ILE A 64 -4.27 -9.45 -27.83
C ILE A 64 -4.44 -8.26 -28.79
N LYS A 65 -4.48 -8.48 -30.10
CA LYS A 65 -4.71 -7.40 -31.08
C LYS A 65 -6.07 -6.73 -30.85
N ALA A 66 -7.12 -7.53 -30.64
CA ALA A 66 -8.44 -7.00 -30.33
C ALA A 66 -8.44 -6.20 -29.01
N GLU A 67 -7.77 -6.71 -27.98
CA GLU A 67 -7.60 -5.98 -26.71
C GLU A 67 -6.75 -4.70 -26.88
N ALA A 68 -5.69 -4.73 -27.68
CA ALA A 68 -4.80 -3.61 -27.94
C ALA A 68 -5.51 -2.47 -28.69
N ALA A 69 -6.31 -2.80 -29.70
CA ALA A 69 -7.14 -1.83 -30.42
C ALA A 69 -8.17 -1.12 -29.51
N SER A 70 -8.60 -1.79 -28.43
CA SER A 70 -9.53 -1.21 -27.46
C SER A 70 -8.88 -0.25 -26.46
N ILE A 71 -7.54 -0.13 -26.42
CA ILE A 71 -6.84 0.70 -25.44
C ILE A 71 -7.10 2.19 -25.71
N LYS A 72 -7.88 2.80 -24.81
CA LYS A 72 -8.15 4.25 -24.78
C LYS A 72 -7.29 5.00 -23.77
N ALA A 73 -6.51 4.29 -22.97
CA ALA A 73 -5.65 4.88 -21.96
C ALA A 73 -4.59 5.81 -22.59
N LYS A 74 -4.36 6.95 -21.92
CA LYS A 74 -3.31 7.92 -22.25
C LYS A 74 -2.00 7.67 -21.50
N THR A 75 -2.01 6.74 -20.54
CA THR A 75 -0.88 6.38 -19.68
C THR A 75 -0.68 4.87 -19.64
N ARG A 76 0.49 4.42 -19.19
CA ARG A 76 0.84 3.00 -19.08
C ARG A 76 0.05 2.34 -17.93
N SER A 77 -1.15 1.88 -18.25
CA SER A 77 -2.07 1.25 -17.30
C SER A 77 -1.72 -0.22 -17.02
N THR A 78 -2.34 -0.82 -16.00
CA THR A 78 -2.20 -2.26 -15.72
C THR A 78 -2.60 -3.14 -16.92
N LYS A 79 -3.60 -2.73 -17.71
CA LYS A 79 -4.02 -3.43 -18.94
C LYS A 79 -2.91 -3.40 -19.99
N VAL A 80 -2.25 -2.25 -20.18
CA VAL A 80 -1.08 -2.13 -21.07
C VAL A 80 0.03 -3.08 -20.63
N VAL A 81 0.40 -3.05 -19.34
CA VAL A 81 1.47 -3.91 -18.80
C VAL A 81 1.12 -5.41 -18.92
N ARG A 82 -0.16 -5.77 -18.78
CA ARG A 82 -0.64 -7.14 -19.01
C ARG A 82 -0.45 -7.56 -20.46
N LEU A 83 -0.86 -6.72 -21.41
CA LEU A 83 -0.73 -7.01 -22.85
C LEU A 83 0.73 -7.13 -23.27
N GLU A 84 1.59 -6.19 -22.87
CA GLU A 84 3.03 -6.24 -23.15
C GLU A 84 3.69 -7.51 -22.58
N THR A 85 3.29 -7.92 -21.37
CA THR A 85 3.77 -9.16 -20.76
C THR A 85 3.39 -10.38 -21.61
N LYS A 86 2.11 -10.47 -22.03
CA LYS A 86 1.63 -11.58 -22.86
C LYS A 86 2.26 -11.59 -24.26
N ILE A 87 2.45 -10.42 -24.87
CA ILE A 87 3.13 -10.31 -26.17
C ILE A 87 4.57 -10.81 -26.08
N LEU A 88 5.30 -10.40 -25.03
CA LEU A 88 6.67 -10.84 -24.83
C LEU A 88 6.75 -12.37 -24.63
N HIS A 89 5.79 -12.95 -23.90
CA HIS A 89 5.67 -14.40 -23.76
C HIS A 89 5.46 -15.11 -25.11
N ILE A 90 4.56 -14.59 -25.95
CA ILE A 90 4.32 -15.11 -27.30
C ILE A 90 5.59 -15.05 -28.14
N ILE A 91 6.32 -13.93 -28.10
CA ILE A 91 7.59 -13.78 -28.82
C ILE A 91 8.59 -14.84 -28.35
N HIS A 92 8.73 -15.06 -27.04
CA HIS A 92 9.62 -16.10 -26.52
C HIS A 92 9.27 -17.51 -27.01
N ARG A 93 7.97 -17.86 -27.04
CA ARG A 93 7.50 -19.16 -27.55
C ARG A 93 7.78 -19.34 -29.03
N LEU A 94 7.45 -18.32 -29.83
CA LEU A 94 7.69 -18.34 -31.28
C LEU A 94 9.19 -18.38 -31.62
N GLU A 95 10.03 -17.63 -30.91
CA GLU A 95 11.48 -17.68 -31.09
C GLU A 95 12.04 -19.07 -30.71
N ASN A 96 11.51 -19.71 -29.68
CA ASN A 96 11.87 -21.09 -29.33
C ASN A 96 11.40 -22.10 -30.40
N ALA A 97 10.16 -21.99 -30.89
CA ALA A 97 9.60 -22.85 -31.94
C ALA A 97 10.33 -22.69 -33.28
N LYS A 98 10.80 -21.47 -33.60
CA LYS A 98 11.63 -21.21 -34.79
C LYS A 98 12.92 -22.03 -34.78
N LEU A 99 13.48 -22.31 -33.60
CA LEU A 99 14.67 -23.14 -33.43
C LEU A 99 14.36 -24.64 -33.43
N ALA A 100 13.09 -25.03 -33.23
CA ALA A 100 12.66 -26.42 -33.17
C ALA A 100 12.67 -27.12 -34.55
N GLY A 101 12.38 -26.38 -35.62
CA GLY A 101 12.21 -26.92 -36.97
C GLY A 101 10.87 -27.66 -37.13
N GLY A 102 10.33 -27.72 -38.35
CA GLY A 102 9.07 -28.44 -38.65
C GLY A 102 7.99 -27.56 -39.30
N VAL A 103 7.89 -26.29 -38.91
CA VAL A 103 7.04 -25.28 -39.58
C VAL A 103 7.91 -24.38 -40.46
N ASP A 104 7.32 -23.83 -41.53
CA ASP A 104 7.96 -22.79 -42.35
C ASP A 104 8.49 -21.66 -41.45
N SER A 105 9.81 -21.58 -41.33
CA SER A 105 10.51 -20.60 -40.49
C SER A 105 10.17 -19.16 -40.89
N GLN A 106 9.74 -18.95 -42.13
CA GLN A 106 9.25 -17.67 -42.63
C GLN A 106 7.87 -17.34 -42.05
N LYS A 107 6.99 -18.33 -41.90
CA LYS A 107 5.65 -18.19 -41.29
C LYS A 107 5.74 -17.81 -39.80
N ILE A 108 6.59 -18.49 -39.03
CA ILE A 108 6.87 -18.13 -37.62
C ILE A 108 7.49 -16.73 -37.55
N GLY A 109 8.48 -16.44 -38.41
CA GLY A 109 9.12 -15.13 -38.46
C GLY A 109 8.13 -13.98 -38.71
N SER A 110 7.16 -14.20 -39.60
CA SER A 110 6.11 -13.21 -39.89
C SER A 110 5.23 -12.93 -38.66
N LEU A 111 4.88 -13.97 -37.90
CA LEU A 111 4.07 -13.82 -36.68
C LEU A 111 4.83 -13.13 -35.54
N VAL A 112 6.16 -13.36 -35.43
CA VAL A 112 7.02 -12.63 -34.47
C VAL A 112 7.05 -11.14 -34.79
N GLU A 113 7.23 -10.78 -36.07
CA GLU A 113 7.22 -9.37 -36.49
C GLU A 113 5.85 -8.72 -36.28
N GLU A 114 4.77 -9.46 -36.46
CA GLU A 114 3.43 -8.99 -36.16
C GLU A 114 3.23 -8.70 -34.65
N ALA A 115 3.70 -9.61 -33.77
CA ALA A 115 3.66 -9.40 -32.32
C ALA A 115 4.49 -8.17 -31.88
N ARG A 116 5.66 -7.96 -32.49
CA ARG A 116 6.48 -6.76 -32.30
C ARG A 116 5.77 -5.49 -32.80
N GLY A 117 5.07 -5.60 -33.93
CA GLY A 117 4.22 -4.54 -34.49
C GLY A 117 3.16 -4.06 -33.50
N VAL A 118 2.41 -4.99 -32.89
CA VAL A 118 1.40 -4.67 -31.86
C VAL A 118 2.02 -3.94 -30.67
N THR A 119 3.18 -4.38 -30.20
CA THR A 119 3.89 -3.69 -29.10
C THR A 119 4.23 -2.26 -29.49
N LYS A 120 4.75 -2.06 -30.71
CA LYS A 120 5.09 -0.73 -31.23
C LYS A 120 3.86 0.17 -31.35
N GLU A 121 2.72 -0.36 -31.82
CA GLU A 121 1.47 0.39 -31.91
C GLU A 121 0.96 0.86 -30.55
N ILE A 122 1.02 -0.01 -29.53
CA ILE A 122 0.66 0.35 -28.16
C ILE A 122 1.55 1.50 -27.65
N GLU A 123 2.86 1.38 -27.80
CA GLU A 123 3.81 2.39 -27.31
C GLU A 123 3.71 3.72 -28.07
N VAL A 124 3.57 3.70 -29.40
CA VAL A 124 3.34 4.90 -30.20
C VAL A 124 2.00 5.55 -29.83
N GLY A 125 0.96 4.75 -29.61
CA GLY A 125 -0.34 5.23 -29.16
C GLY A 125 -0.28 5.94 -27.80
N LEU A 126 0.51 5.42 -26.87
CA LEU A 126 0.75 6.08 -25.58
C LEU A 126 1.56 7.38 -25.75
N MET A 127 2.61 7.35 -26.57
CA MET A 127 3.47 8.52 -26.81
C MET A 127 2.71 9.68 -27.48
N MET A 128 1.86 9.40 -28.47
CA MET A 128 1.08 10.42 -29.18
C MET A 128 -0.03 11.04 -28.33
N ARG A 129 -0.55 10.31 -27.33
CA ARG A 129 -1.63 10.77 -26.43
C ARG A 129 -1.13 11.59 -25.23
N LEU A 130 0.18 11.68 -25.04
CA LEU A 130 0.83 12.56 -24.06
C LEU A 130 1.02 14.00 -24.55
N ASN A 131 0.63 14.31 -25.79
CA ASN A 131 0.77 15.64 -26.37
C ASN A 131 -0.43 16.56 -25.96
N PRO A 132 -0.18 17.72 -25.32
CA PRO A 132 -1.23 18.54 -24.70
C PRO A 132 -2.21 19.22 -25.67
N GLU A 133 -1.92 19.26 -26.98
CA GLU A 133 -2.79 19.97 -27.94
C GLU A 133 -4.04 19.21 -28.38
N ASN A 134 -4.17 17.91 -28.07
CA ASN A 134 -5.31 17.07 -28.51
C ASN A 134 -6.18 16.53 -27.36
N ALA A 135 -6.13 17.13 -26.18
CA ALA A 135 -6.89 16.68 -25.01
C ALA A 135 -8.34 17.23 -24.99
N SER A 136 -9.09 17.02 -26.06
CA SER A 136 -10.55 17.05 -26.03
C SER A 136 -11.06 15.68 -26.49
N GLU A 137 -11.27 14.78 -25.54
CA GLU A 137 -12.34 13.78 -25.50
C GLU A 137 -12.15 12.84 -24.31
N SER A 138 -13.28 12.38 -23.79
CA SER A 138 -13.49 11.69 -22.52
C SER A 138 -12.51 10.55 -22.23
N GLU A 139 -12.03 10.47 -20.99
CA GLU A 139 -11.32 9.30 -20.48
C GLU A 139 -12.29 8.12 -20.34
N LEU A 140 -12.19 7.15 -21.25
CA LEU A 140 -12.86 5.87 -21.12
C LEU A 140 -11.90 4.88 -20.47
N SER A 141 -12.26 4.48 -19.25
CA SER A 141 -11.56 3.48 -18.43
C SER A 141 -11.89 2.06 -18.94
N ASP A 142 -10.84 1.26 -19.17
CA ASP A 142 -10.96 -0.19 -19.35
C ASP A 142 -10.93 -0.89 -17.99
N SER A 143 -12.11 -1.08 -17.40
CA SER A 143 -12.26 -1.87 -16.17
C SER A 143 -12.85 -3.25 -16.48
N GLU A 144 -12.04 -4.30 -16.37
CA GLU A 144 -12.54 -5.68 -16.23
C GLU A 144 -12.67 -6.00 -14.74
N ASN A 145 -13.88 -6.29 -14.26
CA ASN A 145 -14.09 -6.86 -12.93
C ASN A 145 -15.11 -8.01 -13.01
N PRO A 146 -14.82 -9.21 -12.45
CA PRO A 146 -15.75 -10.33 -12.48
C PRO A 146 -16.88 -10.19 -11.44
N ARG A 147 -18.06 -10.69 -11.84
CA ARG A 147 -19.38 -10.51 -11.23
C ARG A 147 -19.51 -11.15 -9.84
N ILE A 148 -20.11 -10.42 -8.90
CA ILE A 148 -20.94 -10.99 -7.82
C ILE A 148 -22.32 -10.29 -7.88
N VAL A 149 -23.37 -11.10 -7.97
CA VAL A 149 -24.77 -10.71 -8.18
C VAL A 149 -25.54 -10.78 -6.86
N VAL A 150 -26.22 -9.69 -6.46
CA VAL A 150 -27.48 -9.72 -5.66
C VAL A 150 -28.27 -8.39 -5.89
N PRO A 151 -29.59 -8.27 -5.60
CA PRO A 151 -30.65 -8.08 -6.60
C PRO A 151 -31.42 -6.74 -6.51
N LYS A 152 -32.35 -6.54 -7.44
CA LYS A 152 -33.05 -5.29 -7.83
C LYS A 152 -34.20 -4.82 -6.90
N SER A 153 -34.42 -3.48 -6.92
CA SER A 153 -35.70 -2.70 -7.06
C SER A 153 -36.08 -1.78 -5.87
N PRO A 154 -36.91 -0.71 -6.01
CA PRO A 154 -37.60 -0.14 -7.19
C PRO A 154 -37.42 1.40 -7.39
N LYS A 155 -38.19 1.96 -8.34
CA LYS A 155 -37.98 3.18 -9.17
C LYS A 155 -38.49 4.53 -8.60
N THR A 156 -37.98 5.60 -9.26
CA THR A 156 -38.56 6.94 -9.65
C THR A 156 -38.56 8.12 -8.66
N PRO A 157 -38.60 9.41 -9.13
CA PRO A 157 -38.30 9.99 -10.47
C PRO A 157 -37.37 11.25 -10.44
N LEU A 158 -37.06 11.72 -11.66
CA LEU A 158 -36.27 12.88 -12.08
C LEU A 158 -36.38 14.17 -11.23
N ARG A 159 -35.25 14.88 -11.03
CA ARG A 159 -35.12 16.29 -11.48
C ARG A 159 -33.67 16.76 -11.58
N ASN A 160 -33.37 17.33 -12.75
CA ASN A 160 -32.13 18.01 -13.11
C ASN A 160 -32.04 19.36 -12.38
N SER A 161 -30.92 19.66 -11.70
CA SER A 161 -30.43 21.01 -11.35
C SER A 161 -29.03 20.85 -10.74
N GLY A 162 -28.02 21.41 -11.40
CA GLY A 162 -26.62 21.19 -11.06
C GLY A 162 -26.22 21.71 -9.67
N GLN A 163 -25.44 20.90 -8.96
CA GLN A 163 -24.21 21.28 -8.25
C GLN A 163 -23.61 20.03 -7.58
N ALA A 164 -22.33 19.79 -7.91
CA ALA A 164 -21.27 19.07 -7.19
C ALA A 164 -21.56 17.79 -6.35
N ALA A 165 -20.78 16.74 -6.66
CA ALA A 165 -19.91 15.95 -5.74
C ALA A 165 -20.09 14.41 -5.70
N GLY A 166 -18.94 13.70 -5.68
CA GLY A 166 -18.75 12.29 -5.27
C GLY A 166 -17.78 11.53 -6.19
N ALA A 167 -16.44 11.57 -6.10
CA ALA A 167 -15.49 11.33 -4.99
C ALA A 167 -15.27 9.85 -4.59
N GLY A 168 -14.35 9.16 -5.28
CA GLY A 168 -13.12 8.69 -4.60
C GLY A 168 -12.06 9.81 -4.73
N PRO A 169 -11.06 9.96 -3.83
CA PRO A 169 -10.37 11.22 -3.67
C PRO A 169 -9.47 11.51 -4.87
N ASP A 170 -10.03 12.23 -5.83
CA ASP A 170 -9.31 13.07 -6.77
C ASP A 170 -8.60 14.13 -5.93
N ARG A 171 -7.40 13.78 -5.45
CA ARG A 171 -6.55 14.71 -4.70
C ARG A 171 -6.11 15.75 -5.72
N LYS A 172 -6.93 16.82 -5.82
CA LYS A 172 -6.57 18.06 -6.51
C LYS A 172 -5.10 18.33 -6.21
N TYR A 173 -4.29 18.44 -7.26
CA TYR A 173 -2.90 18.82 -7.12
C TYR A 173 -2.82 20.02 -6.17
N VAL A 174 -2.00 19.88 -5.13
CA VAL A 174 -1.75 20.93 -4.15
C VAL A 174 -0.37 21.47 -4.46
N PRO A 175 -0.27 22.71 -4.98
CA PRO A 175 1.02 23.37 -5.19
C PRO A 175 1.87 23.41 -3.92
N VAL A 176 3.19 23.41 -4.07
CA VAL A 176 4.18 23.31 -2.98
C VAL A 176 3.97 24.39 -1.92
N TYR A 177 3.68 25.64 -2.32
CA TYR A 177 3.41 26.74 -1.37
C TYR A 177 2.21 26.50 -0.43
N LYS A 178 1.30 25.59 -0.78
CA LYS A 178 0.12 25.21 0.02
C LYS A 178 0.36 23.99 0.92
N TRP A 179 1.59 23.46 0.98
CA TRP A 179 1.87 22.26 1.77
C TRP A 179 1.89 22.52 3.29
N GLY A 180 1.95 23.79 3.70
CA GLY A 180 2.03 24.17 5.10
C GLY A 180 3.33 23.73 5.76
N ILE A 181 4.40 23.58 4.96
CA ILE A 181 5.75 23.33 5.46
C ILE A 181 6.36 24.67 5.88
N LYS A 182 7.00 24.71 7.05
CA LYS A 182 7.81 25.86 7.45
C LYS A 182 8.97 25.99 6.47
N LYS A 183 9.08 27.12 5.79
CA LYS A 183 10.16 27.37 4.84
C LYS A 183 11.51 27.29 5.55
N PHE A 184 12.51 26.77 4.86
CA PHE A 184 13.86 26.68 5.39
C PHE A 184 14.60 27.98 5.13
N ASP A 185 15.15 28.60 6.19
CA ASP A 185 15.83 29.89 6.16
C ASP A 185 17.38 29.78 6.18
N GLY A 186 17.89 28.58 6.49
CA GLY A 186 19.30 28.29 6.67
C GLY A 186 19.82 28.48 8.10
N SER A 187 18.97 28.42 9.13
CA SER A 187 19.39 28.64 10.53
C SER A 187 19.94 27.42 11.28
N GLY A 188 19.84 26.19 10.75
CA GLY A 188 20.27 24.98 11.48
C GLY A 188 20.61 23.76 10.61
N THR A 189 21.66 23.02 10.97
CA THR A 189 22.13 21.81 10.26
C THR A 189 21.25 20.59 10.53
N GLN A 190 20.78 20.42 11.77
CA GLN A 190 19.87 19.34 12.14
C GLN A 190 18.47 19.55 11.52
N ASP A 191 18.02 20.80 11.48
CA ASP A 191 16.77 21.21 10.83
C ASP A 191 16.79 20.95 9.32
N ALA A 192 17.96 21.01 8.68
CA ALA A 192 18.13 20.82 7.24
C ALA A 192 17.78 19.38 6.79
N LEU A 193 18.21 18.36 7.54
CA LEU A 193 17.90 16.96 7.22
C LEU A 193 16.41 16.66 7.42
N ASP A 194 15.89 17.08 8.56
CA ASP A 194 14.51 16.83 8.94
C ASP A 194 13.55 17.58 7.98
N PHE A 195 13.97 18.75 7.49
CA PHE A 195 13.27 19.50 6.46
C PHE A 195 13.19 18.75 5.12
N ILE A 196 14.31 18.27 4.57
CA ILE A 196 14.30 17.53 3.29
C ILE A 196 13.42 16.28 3.39
N ARG A 197 13.54 15.54 4.50
CA ARG A 197 12.71 14.35 4.73
C ARG A 197 11.23 14.68 4.76
N LEU A 198 10.86 15.77 5.44
CA LEU A 198 9.48 16.26 5.47
C LEU A 198 8.99 16.65 4.07
N VAL A 199 9.81 17.32 3.26
CA VAL A 199 9.47 17.68 1.87
C VAL A 199 9.24 16.42 1.03
N GLU A 200 10.12 15.43 1.11
CA GLU A 200 9.98 14.17 0.37
C GLU A 200 8.76 13.35 0.82
N GLU A 201 8.49 13.31 2.13
CA GLU A 201 7.27 12.69 2.67
C GLU A 201 6.01 13.38 2.14
N LYS A 202 5.98 14.72 2.16
CA LYS A 202 4.84 15.50 1.66
C LYS A 202 4.65 15.33 0.17
N SER A 203 5.75 15.32 -0.59
CA SER A 203 5.75 15.03 -2.02
C SER A 203 5.16 13.65 -2.33
N ARG A 204 5.67 12.59 -1.69
CA ARG A 204 5.13 11.22 -1.82
C ARG A 204 3.66 11.13 -1.42
N SER A 205 3.29 11.76 -0.31
CA SER A 205 1.89 11.75 0.16
C SER A 205 0.93 12.45 -0.82
N ARG A 206 1.43 13.39 -1.63
CA ARG A 206 0.66 14.18 -2.60
C ARG A 206 0.87 13.72 -4.04
N PHE A 207 1.65 12.66 -4.25
CA PHE A 207 2.01 12.13 -5.57
C PHE A 207 2.63 13.19 -6.50
N VAL A 208 3.43 14.10 -5.94
CA VAL A 208 4.11 15.12 -6.74
C VAL A 208 5.40 14.51 -7.31
N PRO A 209 5.57 14.49 -8.63
CA PRO A 209 6.76 13.94 -9.24
C PRO A 209 7.96 14.87 -9.03
N SER A 210 9.18 14.30 -9.02
CA SER A 210 10.41 15.01 -8.65
C SER A 210 10.75 16.20 -9.55
N ASN A 211 10.35 16.18 -10.82
CA ASN A 211 10.51 17.30 -11.75
C ASN A 211 9.65 18.50 -11.34
N LEU A 212 8.37 18.27 -11.04
CA LEU A 212 7.45 19.32 -10.60
C LEU A 212 7.85 19.86 -9.21
N LEU A 213 8.33 18.98 -8.33
CA LEU A 213 8.90 19.38 -7.05
C LEU A 213 10.12 20.30 -7.22
N LEU A 214 10.99 20.01 -8.19
CA LEU A 214 12.13 20.85 -8.51
C LEU A 214 11.67 22.22 -9.05
N GLU A 215 10.73 22.25 -10.00
CA GLU A 215 10.20 23.50 -10.58
C GLU A 215 9.59 24.43 -9.51
N GLU A 216 8.82 23.87 -8.57
CA GLU A 216 8.21 24.65 -7.47
C GLU A 216 9.09 24.75 -6.21
N SER A 217 10.33 24.25 -6.25
CA SER A 217 11.18 24.15 -5.05
C SER A 217 11.55 25.50 -4.43
N ALA A 218 11.47 26.60 -5.18
CA ALA A 218 11.73 27.94 -4.64
C ALA A 218 10.80 28.29 -3.45
N ASP A 219 9.58 27.76 -3.44
CA ASP A 219 8.61 28.02 -2.37
C ASP A 219 8.94 27.34 -1.04
N LEU A 220 9.87 26.39 -1.06
CA LEU A 220 10.36 25.67 0.11
C LEU A 220 11.36 26.50 0.93
N PHE A 221 11.96 27.53 0.34
CA PHE A 221 13.06 28.28 0.94
C PHE A 221 12.69 29.73 1.24
N GLU A 222 13.32 30.29 2.26
CA GLU A 222 13.26 31.71 2.60
C GLU A 222 14.64 32.23 3.04
N GLY A 223 14.76 33.54 3.26
CA GLY A 223 15.99 34.15 3.77
C GLY A 223 17.25 33.80 2.96
N ARG A 224 18.31 33.37 3.67
CA ARG A 224 19.61 33.04 3.06
C ARG A 224 19.55 31.77 2.22
N ALA A 225 18.70 30.82 2.59
CA ALA A 225 18.52 29.58 1.82
C ALA A 225 17.87 29.84 0.47
N LEU A 226 16.95 30.80 0.35
CA LEU A 226 16.38 31.18 -0.95
C LEU A 226 17.42 31.82 -1.88
N VAL A 227 18.34 32.62 -1.33
CA VAL A 227 19.44 33.21 -2.12
C VAL A 227 20.36 32.11 -2.66
N TRP A 228 20.72 31.14 -1.82
CA TRP A 228 21.46 29.95 -2.25
C TRP A 228 20.70 29.14 -3.31
N HIS A 229 19.41 28.87 -3.09
CA HIS A 229 18.58 28.07 -4.00
C HIS A 229 18.53 28.66 -5.41
N ARG A 230 18.36 29.98 -5.56
CA ARG A 230 18.32 30.65 -6.87
C ARG A 230 19.60 30.47 -7.69
N GLU A 231 20.72 30.29 -7.01
CA GLU A 231 22.02 30.06 -7.65
C GLU A 231 22.23 28.56 -7.92
N ALA A 232 21.93 27.70 -6.94
CA ALA A 232 21.99 26.26 -7.07
C ALA A 232 21.06 25.72 -8.18
N PHE A 233 19.86 26.27 -8.33
CA PHE A 233 18.87 25.89 -9.35
C PHE A 233 19.40 26.01 -10.78
N LYS A 234 20.40 26.89 -11.03
CA LYS A 234 21.01 27.05 -12.35
C LYS A 234 22.00 25.92 -12.69
N ARG A 235 22.46 25.16 -11.69
CA ARG A 235 23.48 24.12 -11.83
C ARG A 235 22.93 22.71 -11.74
N VAL A 236 21.66 22.55 -11.38
CA VAL A 236 21.02 21.25 -11.12
C VAL A 236 19.85 21.04 -12.08
N GLU A 237 19.72 19.82 -12.59
CA GLU A 237 18.64 19.41 -13.49
C GLU A 237 17.64 18.48 -12.79
N THR A 238 18.03 17.89 -11.67
CA THR A 238 17.21 16.93 -10.93
C THR A 238 17.02 17.32 -9.46
N TRP A 239 15.89 16.92 -8.87
CA TRP A 239 15.66 17.09 -7.42
C TRP A 239 16.77 16.43 -6.60
N ALA A 240 17.29 15.28 -7.05
CA ALA A 240 18.36 14.57 -6.36
C ALA A 240 19.67 15.38 -6.32
N GLU A 241 20.01 16.09 -7.40
CA GLU A 241 21.16 17.00 -7.44
C GLU A 241 20.95 18.21 -6.53
N LEU A 242 19.74 18.81 -6.52
CA LEU A 242 19.42 19.90 -5.61
C LEU A 242 19.56 19.47 -4.15
N VAL A 243 19.09 18.27 -3.78
CA VAL A 243 19.26 17.71 -2.44
C VAL A 243 20.74 17.49 -2.10
N LYS A 244 21.55 17.06 -3.07
CA LYS A 244 23.01 16.90 -2.86
C LYS A 244 23.68 18.26 -2.59
N GLU A 245 23.44 19.26 -3.43
CA GLU A 245 23.95 20.62 -3.23
C GLU A 245 23.48 21.22 -1.90
N PHE A 246 22.21 20.96 -1.53
CA PHE A 246 21.64 21.39 -0.25
C PHE A 246 22.41 20.80 0.93
N LYS A 247 22.67 19.49 0.90
CA LYS A 247 23.42 18.82 1.97
C LYS A 247 24.85 19.36 2.11
N ILE A 248 25.49 19.75 1.00
CA ILE A 248 26.82 20.40 1.00
C ILE A 248 26.73 21.79 1.62
N ALA A 249 25.83 22.64 1.11
CA ALA A 249 25.71 24.04 1.52
C ALA A 249 25.37 24.20 3.01
N PHE A 250 24.53 23.32 3.55
CA PHE A 250 24.10 23.35 4.95
C PHE A 250 24.85 22.34 5.83
N LYS A 251 26.03 21.86 5.40
CA LYS A 251 26.96 21.01 6.18
C LYS A 251 26.33 19.76 6.79
N VAL A 252 25.37 19.19 6.08
CA VAL A 252 24.63 18.00 6.50
C VAL A 252 25.50 16.73 6.42
N HIS A 253 26.50 16.69 5.53
CA HIS A 253 27.38 15.53 5.34
C HIS A 253 28.26 15.16 6.55
N ALA A 254 28.38 16.04 7.55
CA ALA A 254 29.13 15.77 8.78
C ALA A 254 28.22 15.27 9.94
N ALA A 255 26.91 15.13 9.72
CA ALA A 255 25.94 14.82 10.76
C ALA A 255 25.95 13.34 11.20
N ASP A 256 26.54 12.42 10.41
CA ASP A 256 26.61 10.99 10.72
C ASP A 256 27.15 10.71 12.13
N GLY A 257 28.17 11.47 12.56
CA GLY A 257 28.73 11.35 13.92
C GLY A 257 27.71 11.68 15.00
N MET A 258 27.04 12.84 14.87
CA MET A 258 26.01 13.27 15.82
C MET A 258 24.81 12.32 15.84
N VAL A 259 24.36 11.82 14.68
CA VAL A 259 23.27 10.85 14.59
C VAL A 259 23.67 9.52 15.23
N ARG A 260 24.91 9.05 15.04
CA ARG A 260 25.43 7.86 15.72
C ARG A 260 25.47 8.02 17.23
N ASP A 261 25.85 9.20 17.73
CA ASP A 261 25.83 9.47 19.16
C ASP A 261 24.39 9.54 19.71
N GLN A 262 23.45 10.12 18.96
CA GLN A 262 22.04 10.06 19.29
C GLN A 262 21.52 8.62 19.35
N ILE A 263 21.90 7.75 18.40
CA ILE A 263 21.53 6.33 18.38
C ILE A 263 22.04 5.63 19.65
N ARG A 264 23.33 5.79 19.98
CA ARG A 264 23.94 5.18 21.18
C ARG A 264 23.27 5.63 22.48
N ASN A 265 22.85 6.89 22.53
CA ASN A 265 22.21 7.50 23.69
C ASN A 265 20.69 7.26 23.75
N THR A 266 20.07 6.70 22.71
CA THR A 266 18.63 6.40 22.70
C THR A 266 18.40 5.09 23.42
N LYS A 267 17.97 5.15 24.69
CA LYS A 267 17.59 3.99 25.49
C LYS A 267 16.07 3.84 25.50
N GLN A 268 15.58 2.60 25.48
CA GLN A 268 14.16 2.31 25.63
C GLN A 268 13.69 2.71 27.03
N GLY A 269 12.58 3.45 27.11
CA GLY A 269 11.95 3.79 28.38
C GLY A 269 11.35 2.56 29.10
N ASP A 270 11.13 2.67 30.40
CA ASP A 270 10.60 1.56 31.21
C ASP A 270 9.18 1.13 30.77
N GLU A 271 8.33 2.10 30.46
CA GLU A 271 6.96 1.91 29.97
C GLU A 271 6.84 1.99 28.43
N GLU A 272 7.95 2.21 27.73
CA GLU A 272 7.94 2.32 26.28
C GLU A 272 7.83 0.93 25.62
N SER A 273 6.79 0.72 24.82
CA SER A 273 6.64 -0.51 24.03
C SER A 273 7.78 -0.70 23.05
N ILE A 274 8.13 -1.94 22.76
CA ILE A 274 9.16 -2.28 21.76
C ILE A 274 8.88 -1.64 20.39
N ASP A 275 7.62 -1.55 19.97
CA ASP A 275 7.26 -1.00 18.66
C ASP A 275 7.55 0.49 18.54
N MET A 276 7.26 1.26 19.60
CA MET A 276 7.59 2.68 19.66
C MET A 276 9.11 2.89 19.68
N PHE A 277 9.81 2.15 20.53
CA PHE A 277 11.27 2.22 20.62
C PHE A 277 11.95 1.87 19.29
N LEU A 278 11.56 0.75 18.66
CA LEU A 278 12.10 0.35 17.36
C LEU A 278 11.79 1.39 16.28
N SER A 279 10.60 2.01 16.30
CA SER A 279 10.28 3.07 15.35
C SER A 279 11.23 4.26 15.49
N ILE A 280 11.52 4.70 16.71
CA ILE A 280 12.46 5.80 16.99
C ILE A 280 13.90 5.42 16.60
N MET A 281 14.33 4.20 16.89
CA MET A 281 15.67 3.73 16.53
C MET A 281 15.85 3.61 15.01
N LEU A 282 14.90 2.99 14.32
CA LEU A 282 14.93 2.84 12.86
C LEU A 282 14.88 4.19 12.15
N ASP A 283 14.09 5.13 12.67
CA ASP A 283 14.05 6.52 12.20
C ASP A 283 15.44 7.18 12.22
N LYS A 284 16.20 6.98 13.31
CA LYS A 284 17.57 7.51 13.42
C LYS A 284 18.55 6.81 12.48
N TYR A 285 18.41 5.49 12.28
CA TYR A 285 19.25 4.77 11.32
C TYR A 285 18.99 5.19 9.87
N ASP A 286 17.75 5.52 9.52
CA ASP A 286 17.39 6.02 8.18
C ASP A 286 17.96 7.42 7.90
N ARG A 287 18.35 8.17 8.94
CA ARG A 287 19.01 9.49 8.83
C ARG A 287 20.52 9.38 8.56
N LEU A 288 21.12 8.19 8.63
CA LEU A 288 22.53 8.01 8.34
C LEU A 288 22.78 8.08 6.83
N GLU A 289 23.75 8.90 6.43
CA GLU A 289 24.21 8.94 5.04
C GLU A 289 24.90 7.62 4.65
N ARG A 290 25.63 7.03 5.61
CA ARG A 290 26.24 5.70 5.45
C ARG A 290 25.43 4.66 6.23
N PRO A 291 24.57 3.88 5.55
CA PRO A 291 23.72 2.91 6.22
C PRO A 291 24.57 1.82 6.88
N LEU A 292 24.16 1.43 8.08
CA LEU A 292 24.74 0.31 8.81
C LEU A 292 24.12 -1.02 8.36
N GLN A 293 24.88 -2.11 8.50
CA GLN A 293 24.36 -3.46 8.28
C GLN A 293 23.32 -3.79 9.37
N GLU A 294 22.36 -4.65 9.05
CA GLU A 294 21.29 -5.01 10.00
C GLU A 294 21.85 -5.63 11.28
N VAL A 295 22.94 -6.38 11.19
CA VAL A 295 23.65 -6.98 12.33
C VAL A 295 24.15 -5.89 13.29
N ASP A 296 24.84 -4.87 12.78
CA ASP A 296 25.36 -3.76 13.60
C ASP A 296 24.21 -2.95 14.24
N LYS A 297 23.12 -2.75 13.49
CA LYS A 297 21.91 -2.09 14.02
C LYS A 297 21.33 -2.90 15.17
N LEU A 298 21.22 -4.20 14.99
CA LEU A 298 20.63 -5.10 15.97
C LEU A 298 21.45 -5.15 17.27
N GLU A 299 22.78 -5.25 17.17
CA GLU A 299 23.65 -5.24 18.35
C GLU A 299 23.45 -3.98 19.20
N GLU A 300 23.37 -2.81 18.56
CA GLU A 300 23.19 -1.54 19.27
C GLU A 300 21.76 -1.40 19.83
N ILE A 301 20.74 -1.84 19.08
CA ILE A 301 19.36 -1.89 19.57
C ILE A 301 19.25 -2.77 20.82
N LEU A 302 19.86 -3.96 20.82
CA LEU A 302 19.85 -4.89 21.97
C LEU A 302 20.52 -4.26 23.20
N LYS A 303 21.63 -3.53 23.02
CA LYS A 303 22.28 -2.77 24.11
C LYS A 303 21.40 -1.66 24.68
N ASN A 304 20.42 -1.18 23.91
CA ASN A 304 19.59 -0.04 24.27
C ASN A 304 18.19 -0.42 24.78
N LEU A 305 17.82 -1.70 24.74
CA LEU A 305 16.59 -2.19 25.35
C LEU A 305 16.54 -1.94 26.86
N ASN A 306 15.31 -1.88 27.38
CA ASN A 306 15.07 -1.78 28.81
C ASN A 306 15.54 -3.06 29.54
N PRO A 307 15.82 -2.98 30.86
CA PRO A 307 16.34 -4.13 31.62
C PRO A 307 15.44 -5.37 31.55
N PHE A 308 14.11 -5.16 31.57
CA PHE A 308 13.13 -6.24 31.49
C PHE A 308 13.28 -7.07 30.20
N LEU A 309 13.33 -6.41 29.04
CA LEU A 309 13.48 -7.12 27.76
C LEU A 309 14.87 -7.71 27.61
N LYS A 310 15.92 -7.06 28.11
CA LYS A 310 17.29 -7.63 28.11
C LYS A 310 17.34 -8.96 28.84
N ASP A 311 16.75 -9.04 30.02
CA ASP A 311 16.71 -10.28 30.81
C ASP A 311 15.94 -11.40 30.08
N GLN A 312 14.74 -11.08 29.58
CA GLN A 312 13.88 -12.06 28.88
C GLN A 312 14.47 -12.55 27.55
N LEU A 313 15.30 -11.75 26.90
CA LEU A 313 15.88 -12.05 25.58
C LEU A 313 17.32 -12.54 25.66
N TYR A 314 17.95 -12.57 26.84
CA TYR A 314 19.37 -12.89 27.01
C TYR A 314 19.79 -14.23 26.40
N SER A 315 18.94 -15.26 26.50
CA SER A 315 19.23 -16.60 25.97
C SER A 315 18.78 -16.83 24.53
N GLN A 316 18.18 -15.83 23.88
CA GLN A 316 17.64 -15.98 22.52
C GLN A 316 18.70 -15.61 21.48
N GLN A 317 18.84 -16.45 20.44
CA GLN A 317 19.64 -16.10 19.27
C GLN A 317 18.79 -15.25 18.31
N ILE A 318 19.04 -13.94 18.31
CA ILE A 318 18.29 -12.98 17.52
C ILE A 318 19.17 -12.55 16.35
N GLY A 319 18.74 -12.90 15.12
CA GLY A 319 19.48 -12.59 13.89
C GLY A 319 18.85 -11.51 13.02
N SER A 320 17.70 -10.95 13.40
CA SER A 320 17.04 -9.88 12.65
C SER A 320 16.20 -8.98 13.55
N ILE A 321 15.97 -7.75 13.09
CA ILE A 321 15.14 -6.77 13.81
C ILE A 321 13.67 -7.24 13.86
N GLU A 322 13.20 -7.94 12.83
CA GLU A 322 11.85 -8.53 12.82
C GLU A 322 11.73 -9.70 13.81
N HIS A 323 12.78 -10.51 13.95
CA HIS A 323 12.80 -11.57 14.97
C HIS A 323 12.78 -10.97 16.39
N LEU A 324 13.59 -9.92 16.62
CA LEU A 324 13.57 -9.16 17.87
C LEU A 324 12.15 -8.65 18.19
N ARG A 325 11.50 -7.99 17.23
CA ARG A 325 10.14 -7.44 17.37
C ARG A 325 9.15 -8.51 17.84
N LYS A 326 9.17 -9.69 17.24
CA LYS A 326 8.27 -10.81 17.60
C LYS A 326 8.52 -11.32 19.02
N LEU A 327 9.78 -11.55 19.39
CA LEU A 327 10.14 -12.07 20.71
C LEU A 327 9.86 -11.04 21.82
N ALA A 328 10.19 -9.78 21.59
CA ALA A 328 9.94 -8.70 22.53
C ALA A 328 8.44 -8.49 22.77
N ARG A 329 7.60 -8.48 21.72
CA ARG A 329 6.13 -8.44 21.88
C ARG A 329 5.60 -9.61 22.71
N LYS A 330 6.16 -10.81 22.53
CA LYS A 330 5.78 -11.99 23.32
C LYS A 330 6.17 -11.83 24.79
N ALA A 331 7.35 -11.27 25.08
CA ALA A 331 7.81 -10.98 26.43
C ALA A 331 6.97 -9.89 27.11
N GLU A 332 6.64 -8.80 26.42
CA GLU A 332 5.75 -7.73 26.91
C GLU A 332 4.34 -8.25 27.20
N ALA A 333 3.78 -9.07 26.31
CA ALA A 333 2.51 -9.74 26.57
C ALA A 333 2.58 -10.71 27.77
N GLY A 334 3.75 -11.28 28.04
CA GLY A 334 4.02 -12.06 29.26
C GLY A 334 4.05 -11.21 30.52
N ARG A 335 4.67 -10.02 30.46
CA ARG A 335 4.71 -9.03 31.53
C ARG A 335 3.31 -8.61 31.98
N LEU A 336 2.44 -8.29 31.03
CA LEU A 336 1.04 -7.92 31.32
C LEU A 336 0.26 -9.04 32.02
N ARG A 337 0.54 -10.30 31.66
CA ARG A 337 -0.08 -11.47 32.32
C ARG A 337 0.42 -11.67 33.76
N MET A 338 1.69 -11.38 34.03
CA MET A 338 2.29 -11.50 35.37
C MET A 338 1.93 -10.33 36.30
N ASN A 339 1.77 -9.12 35.75
CA ASN A 339 1.39 -7.91 36.51
C ASN A 339 -0.13 -7.81 36.80
N GLY A 340 -0.93 -8.83 36.47
CA GLY A 340 -2.34 -8.91 36.87
C GLY A 340 -3.33 -8.11 36.01
N GLU A 341 -2.89 -7.45 34.94
CA GLU A 341 -3.79 -6.84 33.95
C GLU A 341 -4.21 -7.86 32.89
N VAL A 342 -5.09 -8.80 33.29
CA VAL A 342 -5.74 -9.70 32.35
C VAL A 342 -7.17 -9.24 32.11
N THR A 343 -7.41 -8.65 30.93
CA THR A 343 -8.72 -8.72 30.28
C THR A 343 -9.06 -10.20 30.09
N LYS A 344 -10.06 -10.69 30.83
CA LYS A 344 -10.51 -12.09 30.79
C LYS A 344 -10.85 -12.51 29.36
N SER A 345 -9.95 -13.26 28.73
CA SER A 345 -10.25 -14.05 27.53
C SER A 345 -10.45 -15.49 27.99
N THR A 346 -11.71 -15.91 27.95
CA THR A 346 -12.19 -17.23 28.33
C THR A 346 -11.57 -18.29 27.42
N LYS A 347 -10.73 -19.17 27.99
CA LYS A 347 -10.52 -20.50 27.45
C LYS A 347 -11.51 -21.44 28.13
N GLU A 348 -12.42 -22.01 27.37
CA GLU A 348 -12.85 -23.38 27.63
C GLU A 348 -12.56 -24.24 26.41
N SER A 349 -12.05 -25.42 26.73
CA SER A 349 -11.29 -26.34 25.91
C SER A 349 -12.11 -27.61 25.72
N SER A 350 -11.75 -28.39 24.69
CA SER A 350 -11.89 -29.86 24.67
C SER A 350 -13.33 -30.36 24.43
N ARG A 351 -13.66 -31.17 23.41
CA ARG A 351 -13.06 -32.43 22.95
C ARG A 351 -13.91 -32.99 21.79
N HIS A 352 -13.30 -33.86 20.98
CA HIS A 352 -13.93 -34.72 19.97
C HIS A 352 -15.24 -35.41 20.44
N ARG A 353 -16.18 -35.57 19.49
CA ARG A 353 -16.87 -36.84 19.17
C ARG A 353 -17.51 -36.74 17.78
N ASP A 354 -17.14 -37.69 16.92
CA ASP A 354 -17.86 -38.04 15.70
C ASP A 354 -19.30 -38.49 16.01
N ILE A 355 -20.26 -38.25 15.11
CA ILE A 355 -21.38 -39.13 14.73
C ILE A 355 -22.22 -38.50 13.60
N ALA A 356 -22.24 -39.23 12.48
CA ALA A 356 -23.27 -39.45 11.45
C ALA A 356 -24.20 -38.32 10.96
N ILE A 357 -24.09 -38.11 9.65
CA ILE A 357 -25.13 -37.68 8.72
C ILE A 357 -26.25 -38.72 8.70
N MET A 358 -27.52 -38.31 8.89
CA MET A 358 -28.68 -38.99 8.33
C MET A 358 -29.88 -38.05 8.22
N ASP A 359 -30.74 -38.39 7.26
CA ASP A 359 -31.57 -37.55 6.41
C ASP A 359 -33.03 -37.41 6.89
N ALA A 360 -33.76 -36.54 6.17
CA ALA A 360 -35.20 -36.59 5.87
C ALA A 360 -36.27 -35.89 6.77
N ALA A 361 -36.86 -34.87 6.12
CA ALA A 361 -38.30 -34.69 5.83
C ALA A 361 -39.28 -34.14 6.90
N ALA A 362 -39.89 -33.01 6.51
CA ALA A 362 -41.05 -32.30 7.09
C ALA A 362 -42.38 -33.12 6.93
N PRO A 363 -43.60 -32.71 7.41
CA PRO A 363 -44.18 -31.34 7.33
C PRO A 363 -45.19 -30.86 8.43
N ARG A 364 -45.45 -29.52 8.44
CA ARG A 364 -46.71 -28.74 8.69
C ARG A 364 -47.52 -29.01 10.00
N ALA A 365 -48.10 -28.05 10.74
CA ALA A 365 -48.64 -26.72 10.45
C ALA A 365 -48.91 -25.89 11.75
N SER A 366 -49.07 -24.57 11.58
CA SER A 366 -49.92 -23.61 12.31
C SER A 366 -49.71 -23.33 13.82
N MET A 367 -49.25 -22.12 14.15
CA MET A 367 -49.74 -21.35 15.31
C MET A 367 -49.41 -19.86 15.18
N GLU A 368 -50.34 -19.05 15.67
CA GLU A 368 -50.34 -17.58 15.71
C GLU A 368 -49.45 -17.01 16.83
N GLU A 369 -49.28 -15.68 16.74
CA GLU A 369 -48.93 -14.69 17.77
C GLU A 369 -47.47 -14.40 18.19
N SER A 370 -47.14 -13.11 18.00
CA SER A 370 -46.34 -12.23 18.85
C SER A 370 -44.88 -12.60 19.15
N SER A 371 -43.93 -11.86 18.57
CA SER A 371 -42.69 -11.48 19.28
C SER A 371 -41.96 -10.29 18.64
N ASN A 372 -42.19 -9.14 19.25
CA ASN A 372 -41.19 -8.08 19.38
C ASN A 372 -40.04 -8.61 20.27
N ARG A 373 -38.81 -8.73 19.74
CA ARG A 373 -37.56 -8.89 20.50
C ARG A 373 -36.47 -8.13 19.74
N GLY A 374 -35.95 -6.99 20.19
CA GLY A 374 -35.66 -6.65 21.58
C GLY A 374 -34.31 -7.26 21.94
N PHE A 375 -33.23 -6.55 21.58
CA PHE A 375 -31.90 -6.82 22.11
C PHE A 375 -31.91 -6.50 23.61
N HIS A 376 -32.21 -7.50 24.42
CA HIS A 376 -31.94 -7.45 25.86
C HIS A 376 -30.43 -7.51 26.08
N ARG A 377 -29.81 -6.34 26.22
CA ARG A 377 -28.63 -6.22 27.09
C ARG A 377 -29.13 -5.98 28.49
N ASN A 378 -28.95 -6.98 29.35
CA ASN A 378 -29.16 -6.83 30.79
C ASN A 378 -28.39 -5.61 31.30
N GLY A 379 -29.11 -4.82 32.08
CA GLY A 379 -28.67 -3.55 32.60
C GLY A 379 -27.75 -3.73 33.79
N SER A 380 -26.63 -3.01 33.74
CA SER A 380 -25.97 -2.48 34.93
C SER A 380 -25.71 -0.99 34.68
N GLY A 381 -26.47 -0.15 35.39
CA GLY A 381 -26.10 1.24 35.66
C GLY A 381 -26.26 2.30 34.56
N MET A 382 -26.66 1.99 33.32
CA MET A 382 -26.75 3.04 32.30
C MET A 382 -27.92 4.00 32.59
N VAL A 383 -27.59 5.27 32.84
CA VAL A 383 -28.52 6.41 32.95
C VAL A 383 -28.77 6.96 31.55
N CYS A 384 -30.03 7.13 31.18
CA CYS A 384 -30.41 7.74 29.91
C CYS A 384 -29.98 9.21 29.86
N PHE A 385 -29.18 9.61 28.88
CA PHE A 385 -28.74 11.01 28.78
C PHE A 385 -29.87 12.00 28.43
N ASN A 386 -31.00 11.52 27.88
CA ASN A 386 -32.15 12.35 27.54
C ASN A 386 -33.02 12.68 28.77
N CYS A 387 -33.50 11.65 29.49
CA CYS A 387 -34.43 11.83 30.63
C CYS A 387 -33.80 11.63 32.01
N LYS A 388 -32.51 11.26 32.07
CA LYS A 388 -31.76 10.94 33.29
C LYS A 388 -32.33 9.78 34.13
N LYS A 389 -33.27 9.00 33.60
CA LYS A 389 -33.78 7.77 34.23
C LYS A 389 -32.88 6.57 33.91
N ARG A 390 -32.78 5.62 34.84
CA ARG A 390 -32.00 4.39 34.67
C ARG A 390 -32.79 3.33 33.90
N GLY A 391 -32.08 2.37 33.30
CA GLY A 391 -32.69 1.17 32.71
C GLY A 391 -32.91 1.22 31.20
N HIS A 392 -32.59 2.32 30.53
CA HIS A 392 -32.58 2.43 29.07
C HIS A 392 -31.53 3.43 28.57
N GLY A 393 -31.08 3.28 27.32
CA GLY A 393 -30.23 4.27 26.66
C GLY A 393 -31.05 5.40 26.02
N PHE A 394 -30.42 6.53 25.70
CA PHE A 394 -31.14 7.67 25.09
C PHE A 394 -31.83 7.35 23.77
N ARG A 395 -31.37 6.33 23.03
CA ARG A 395 -31.98 5.86 21.78
C ARG A 395 -33.33 5.18 21.98
N GLU A 396 -33.58 4.68 23.20
CA GLU A 396 -34.79 3.96 23.59
C GLU A 396 -35.70 4.84 24.48
N CYS A 397 -35.37 6.13 24.61
CA CYS A 397 -36.12 7.06 25.45
C CYS A 397 -37.42 7.50 24.77
N ARG A 398 -38.54 7.40 25.49
CA ARG A 398 -39.89 7.80 25.02
C ARG A 398 -40.31 9.21 25.44
N GLU A 399 -39.46 9.92 26.19
CA GLU A 399 -39.71 11.31 26.57
C GLU A 399 -39.28 12.26 25.45
N GLU A 400 -39.75 13.51 25.52
CA GLU A 400 -39.38 14.56 24.56
C GLU A 400 -37.86 14.67 24.42
N LYS A 401 -37.39 14.82 23.19
CA LYS A 401 -35.97 14.83 22.87
C LYS A 401 -35.37 16.17 23.30
N ARG A 402 -34.54 16.13 24.34
CA ARG A 402 -33.72 17.25 24.78
C ARG A 402 -32.40 17.23 24.02
N THR A 403 -31.81 18.41 23.85
CA THR A 403 -30.46 18.54 23.30
C THR A 403 -29.45 18.19 24.39
N PHE A 404 -28.52 17.29 24.12
CA PHE A 404 -27.42 16.95 25.04
C PHE A 404 -26.21 16.43 24.25
N CYS A 405 -25.03 16.44 24.87
CA CYS A 405 -23.81 15.97 24.24
C CYS A 405 -23.81 14.45 24.16
N PHE A 406 -23.80 13.90 22.95
CA PHE A 406 -23.77 12.44 22.74
C PHE A 406 -22.48 11.75 23.25
N ARG A 407 -21.44 12.51 23.60
CA ARG A 407 -20.17 11.98 24.14
C ARG A 407 -20.10 11.95 25.66
N CYS A 408 -20.52 13.02 26.35
CA CYS A 408 -20.40 13.14 27.81
C CYS A 408 -21.74 13.34 28.55
N GLY A 409 -22.85 13.49 27.83
CA GLY A 409 -24.19 13.63 28.43
C GLY A 409 -24.53 15.01 29.00
N THR A 410 -23.72 16.04 28.74
CA THR A 410 -23.98 17.43 29.17
C THR A 410 -25.22 17.99 28.49
N ASP A 411 -26.11 18.61 29.25
CA ASP A 411 -27.40 19.12 28.76
C ASP A 411 -27.26 20.40 27.92
N ASN A 412 -28.19 20.59 26.97
CA ASN A 412 -28.33 21.74 26.07
C ASN A 412 -27.11 22.08 25.18
N VAL A 413 -26.17 21.15 25.00
CA VAL A 413 -25.01 21.31 24.11
C VAL A 413 -24.90 20.11 23.18
N THR A 414 -24.48 20.31 21.93
CA THR A 414 -24.11 19.20 21.03
C THR A 414 -22.65 18.82 21.24
N ALA A 415 -22.22 17.66 20.76
CA ALA A 415 -20.82 17.22 20.89
C ALA A 415 -19.80 18.22 20.29
N TRP A 416 -20.23 19.03 19.32
CA TRP A 416 -19.41 20.07 18.68
C TRP A 416 -19.19 21.29 19.58
N ASN A 417 -20.23 21.72 20.30
CA ASN A 417 -20.22 22.89 21.19
C ASN A 417 -20.00 22.53 22.67
N CYS A 418 -19.63 21.27 22.96
CA CYS A 418 -19.47 20.81 24.32
C CYS A 418 -18.09 21.20 24.86
N VAL A 419 -18.05 22.11 25.83
CA VAL A 419 -16.81 22.58 26.48
C VAL A 419 -15.99 21.44 27.09
N ASN A 420 -16.64 20.39 27.59
CA ASN A 420 -15.96 19.22 28.17
C ASN A 420 -15.38 18.26 27.13
N CYS A 421 -15.92 18.23 25.91
CA CYS A 421 -15.46 17.32 24.84
C CYS A 421 -14.61 18.00 23.78
N ASN A 422 -14.71 19.33 23.69
CA ASN A 422 -13.98 20.16 22.77
C ASN A 422 -13.52 21.42 23.52
N PRO A 423 -12.61 21.28 24.52
CA PRO A 423 -12.06 22.43 25.21
C PRO A 423 -11.35 23.29 24.16
N ALA A 424 -11.93 24.45 23.84
CA ALA A 424 -11.24 25.44 23.05
C ALA A 424 -9.94 25.77 23.76
N LYS A 425 -8.81 25.71 23.03
CA LYS A 425 -7.55 26.32 23.44
C LYS A 425 -7.80 27.82 23.63
N ASN A 426 -8.20 28.23 24.83
CA ASN A 426 -8.30 29.62 25.20
C ASN A 426 -7.11 29.94 26.11
N SER A 427 -6.26 30.83 25.56
CA SER A 427 -5.19 31.62 26.20
C SER A 427 -3.88 30.92 26.47
#